data_AF-A0AA49Q6Z9-F1
#
_entry.id   AF-A0AA49Q6Z9-F1
#
_cell.length_a   1.000
_cell.length_b   1.000
_cell.length_c   1.000
_cell.angle_alpha   90.00
_cell.angle_beta   90.00
_cell.angle_gamma   90.00
#
_symmetry.space_group_name_H-M   'P 1'
#
loop_
_entity.id
_entity.type
_entity.pdbx_description
1 polymer ?
#
loop_
_entity_poly.entity_id
_entity_poly.type
_entity_poly.pdbx_seq_one_letter_code
_entity_poly.pdbx_strand_id
1 'polypeptide(L)'
;MGLITQPDPATAVSYNPQSQEGWITTRLDFLVNWGRANSLWPMPFGTACCAIEFMATAASKFDLARFGMERMSFSPRQSDVLICAGRVPFKLAPVLRRIYQQMHQPKWVISMGACASSGGMFDSYAVAQGIDTIIPVDVYVPGCPPRPEGLIYGIMMLQKKVMQERMSNESLRDEFMADPTSQLYIPPSRIDELSEPFGNSVHQTRSAP
;
A
#
# COMPACT_ATOMS: atom_id res chain seq x y z
N MET A 1 -31.33 32.90 9.97
CA MET A 1 -32.27 32.10 9.17
C MET A 1 -31.43 31.01 8.51
N GLY A 2 -31.02 29.98 9.28
CA GLY A 2 -31.68 28.66 9.28
C GLY A 2 -31.26 27.93 7.99
N LEU A 3 -30.40 26.92 8.00
CA LEU A 3 -30.63 25.61 8.62
C LEU A 3 -29.31 24.96 9.07
N ILE A 4 -29.27 24.61 10.35
CA ILE A 4 -28.33 23.64 10.91
C ILE A 4 -28.87 22.28 10.47
N THR A 5 -28.24 21.65 9.50
CA THR A 5 -28.59 20.29 9.08
C THR A 5 -28.36 19.35 10.26
N GLN A 6 -29.39 18.58 10.63
CA GLN A 6 -29.28 17.55 11.65
C GLN A 6 -28.17 16.56 11.26
N PRO A 7 -27.34 16.08 12.20
CA PRO A 7 -26.36 15.05 11.89
C PRO A 7 -27.07 13.77 11.46
N ASP A 8 -26.62 13.19 10.34
CA ASP A 8 -27.10 11.94 9.79
C ASP A 8 -27.09 10.81 10.84
N PRO A 9 -28.07 9.89 10.83
CA PRO A 9 -28.15 8.78 11.79
C PRO A 9 -26.99 7.77 11.67
N ALA A 10 -26.11 7.92 10.68
CA ALA A 10 -24.92 7.10 10.48
C ALA A 10 -23.77 7.44 11.46
N THR A 11 -23.88 8.54 12.21
CA THR A 11 -22.93 8.93 13.27
C THR A 11 -23.46 8.57 14.67
N ALA A 12 -24.31 7.55 14.77
CA ALA A 12 -24.62 6.93 16.06
C ALA A 12 -23.43 6.03 16.46
N VAL A 13 -22.67 6.44 17.48
CA VAL A 13 -21.75 5.52 18.16
C VAL A 13 -22.61 4.50 18.90
N SER A 14 -22.92 3.38 18.24
CA SER A 14 -23.61 2.26 18.85
C SER A 14 -22.67 1.57 19.83
N TYR A 15 -22.87 1.80 21.13
CA TYR A 15 -22.28 0.95 22.17
C TYR A 15 -23.00 -0.40 22.14
N ASN A 16 -22.40 -1.40 21.49
CA ASN A 16 -22.90 -2.77 21.52
C ASN A 16 -22.37 -3.48 22.78
N PRO A 17 -23.21 -3.78 23.78
CA PRO A 17 -22.78 -4.46 25.01
C PRO A 17 -22.37 -5.92 24.79
N GLN A 18 -22.48 -6.47 23.57
CA GLN A 18 -21.99 -7.80 23.23
C GLN A 18 -20.47 -7.88 23.05
N SER A 19 -19.76 -6.74 23.01
CA SER A 19 -18.29 -6.73 23.00
C SER A 19 -17.69 -6.89 24.41
N GLN A 20 -18.21 -7.81 25.23
CA GLN A 20 -17.38 -8.46 26.25
C GLN A 20 -16.40 -9.39 25.51
N GLU A 21 -15.51 -8.83 24.69
CA GLU A 21 -14.35 -9.58 24.25
C GLU A 21 -13.57 -9.94 25.53
N GLY A 22 -13.51 -11.24 25.82
CA GLY A 22 -12.83 -11.71 27.01
C GLY A 22 -11.39 -11.21 27.03
N TRP A 23 -10.86 -10.97 28.22
CA TRP A 23 -9.44 -10.62 28.45
C TRP A 23 -8.46 -11.46 27.62
N ILE A 24 -8.80 -12.73 27.35
CA ILE A 24 -8.05 -13.67 26.51
C ILE A 24 -8.00 -13.21 25.05
N THR A 25 -9.11 -12.81 24.44
CA THR A 25 -9.16 -12.34 23.03
C THR A 25 -8.28 -11.12 22.84
N THR A 26 -8.36 -10.13 23.74
CA THR A 26 -7.51 -8.93 23.68
C THR A 26 -6.02 -9.26 23.81
N ARG A 27 -5.64 -10.24 24.63
CA ARG A 27 -4.24 -10.67 24.80
C ARG A 27 -3.72 -11.40 23.56
N LEU A 28 -4.56 -12.21 22.91
CA LEU A 28 -4.21 -12.89 21.66
C LEU A 28 -4.03 -11.91 20.51
N ASP A 29 -4.95 -10.95 20.37
CA ASP A 29 -4.87 -9.89 19.37
C ASP A 29 -3.57 -9.08 19.53
N PHE A 30 -3.26 -8.69 20.77
CA PHE A 30 -2.01 -8.02 21.07
C PHE A 30 -0.78 -8.85 20.67
N LEU A 31 -0.76 -10.15 20.99
CA LEU A 31 0.38 -11.02 20.68
C LEU A 31 0.57 -11.20 19.17
N VAL A 32 -0.53 -11.43 18.43
CA VAL A 32 -0.50 -11.61 16.97
C VAL A 32 -0.07 -10.31 16.28
N ASN A 33 -0.64 -9.18 16.67
CA ASN A 33 -0.29 -7.88 16.10
C ASN A 33 1.13 -7.45 16.46
N TRP A 34 1.59 -7.77 17.66
CA TRP A 34 2.98 -7.58 18.05
C TRP A 34 3.91 -8.40 17.15
N GLY A 35 3.57 -9.66 16.86
CA GLY A 35 4.32 -10.49 15.92
C GLY A 35 4.35 -9.89 14.51
N ARG A 36 3.19 -9.46 13.98
CA ARG A 36 3.07 -8.84 12.65
C ARG A 36 3.85 -7.54 12.55
N ALA A 37 3.71 -6.64 13.52
CA ALA A 37 4.36 -5.32 13.50
C ALA A 37 5.89 -5.42 13.57
N ASN A 38 6.42 -6.43 14.28
CA ASN A 38 7.87 -6.64 14.42
C ASN A 38 8.47 -7.61 13.39
N SER A 39 7.68 -8.11 12.43
CA SER A 39 8.16 -9.03 11.39
C SER A 39 7.50 -8.69 10.04
N LEU A 40 7.64 -7.43 9.62
CA LEU A 40 7.12 -6.99 8.33
C LEU A 40 8.15 -7.31 7.25
N TRP A 41 7.81 -8.17 6.30
CA TRP A 41 8.71 -8.46 5.17
C TRP A 41 8.38 -7.57 3.96
N PRO A 42 9.23 -6.56 3.66
CA PRO A 42 8.98 -5.66 2.55
C PRO A 42 9.24 -6.33 1.20
N MET A 43 8.33 -6.06 0.27
CA MET A 43 8.53 -6.18 -1.17
C MET A 43 8.78 -4.77 -1.74
N PRO A 44 10.05 -4.39 -1.98
CA PRO A 44 10.35 -3.11 -2.59
C PRO A 44 10.03 -3.13 -4.09
N PHE A 45 9.10 -2.29 -4.51
CA PHE A 45 8.83 -2.00 -5.91
C PHE A 45 9.55 -0.71 -6.31
N GLY A 46 10.85 -0.83 -6.60
CA GLY A 46 11.72 0.29 -6.93
C GLY A 46 11.70 0.66 -8.40
N THR A 47 11.03 1.77 -8.76
CA THR A 47 10.89 2.20 -10.17
C THR A 47 11.68 3.46 -10.52
N ALA A 48 12.10 4.25 -9.52
CA ALA A 48 12.77 5.53 -9.75
C ALA A 48 13.72 5.90 -8.60
N CYS A 49 14.00 7.20 -8.42
CA CYS A 49 14.94 7.73 -7.43
C CYS A 49 14.61 7.36 -5.97
N CYS A 50 13.33 7.15 -5.63
CA CYS A 50 12.93 6.71 -4.28
C CYS A 50 13.48 5.31 -3.95
N ALA A 51 13.78 4.48 -4.96
CA ALA A 51 14.40 3.17 -4.75
C ALA A 51 15.84 3.28 -4.21
N ILE A 52 16.60 4.29 -4.64
CA ILE A 52 17.96 4.53 -4.13
C ILE A 52 17.90 4.97 -2.67
N GLU A 53 16.93 5.81 -2.34
CA GLU A 53 16.73 6.26 -0.96
C GLU A 53 16.23 5.12 -0.06
N PHE A 54 15.42 4.20 -0.61
CA PHE A 54 15.05 2.95 0.05
C PHE A 54 16.29 2.08 0.31
N MET A 55 17.17 1.91 -0.68
CA MET A 55 18.45 1.20 -0.51
C MET A 55 19.34 1.86 0.55
N ALA A 56 19.36 3.19 0.61
CA ALA A 56 20.07 3.93 1.66
C ALA A 56 19.45 3.68 3.04
N THR A 57 18.13 3.51 3.13
CA THR A 57 17.43 3.16 4.38
C THR A 57 17.74 1.72 4.82
N ALA A 58 17.89 0.80 3.85
CA ALA A 58 18.31 -0.57 4.10
C ALA A 58 19.82 -0.70 4.42
N ALA A 59 20.63 0.33 4.12
CA ALA A 59 22.06 0.32 4.42
C ALA A 59 22.34 0.52 5.91
N SER A 60 23.57 0.23 6.32
CA SER A 60 24.02 0.16 7.72
C SER A 60 23.77 1.41 8.58
N LYS A 61 23.64 2.59 7.97
CA LYS A 61 23.42 3.85 8.70
C LYS A 61 22.05 3.90 9.36
N PHE A 62 21.03 3.41 8.67
CA PHE A 62 19.63 3.49 9.11
C PHE A 62 19.08 2.11 9.49
N ASP A 63 19.60 1.07 8.84
CA ASP A 63 19.37 -0.36 9.12
C ASP A 63 17.90 -0.72 9.36
N LEU A 64 17.19 -1.04 8.27
CA LEU A 64 15.80 -1.48 8.33
C LEU A 64 15.62 -2.81 9.07
N ALA A 65 16.67 -3.63 9.20
CA ALA A 65 16.60 -4.90 9.92
C ALA A 65 16.28 -4.70 11.40
N ARG A 66 16.68 -3.57 12.00
CA ARG A 66 16.35 -3.21 13.38
C ARG A 66 14.84 -3.17 13.67
N PHE A 67 14.03 -2.87 12.65
CA PHE A 67 12.57 -2.79 12.77
C PHE A 67 11.86 -4.08 12.37
N GLY A 68 12.60 -5.20 12.21
CA GLY A 68 12.03 -6.49 11.82
C GLY A 68 11.86 -6.67 10.32
N MET A 69 12.51 -5.82 9.51
CA MET A 69 12.44 -5.82 8.05
C MET A 69 13.77 -6.26 7.43
N GLU A 70 14.40 -7.29 8.01
CA GLU A 70 15.69 -7.82 7.58
C GLU A 70 15.61 -8.51 6.20
N ARG A 71 14.45 -9.09 5.89
CA ARG A 71 14.22 -9.91 4.71
C ARG A 71 13.50 -9.09 3.65
N MET A 72 14.27 -8.59 2.70
CA MET A 72 13.75 -8.01 1.47
C MET A 72 13.19 -9.13 0.58
N SER A 73 11.92 -9.44 0.75
CA SER A 73 11.24 -10.50 -0.01
C SER A 73 10.94 -10.00 -1.43
N PHE A 74 11.85 -10.28 -2.36
CA PHE A 74 11.64 -10.04 -3.80
C PHE A 74 10.61 -10.98 -4.45
N SER A 75 9.98 -11.86 -3.65
CA SER A 75 8.85 -12.70 -4.06
C SER A 75 7.55 -12.20 -3.41
N PRO A 76 6.52 -11.83 -4.20
CA PRO A 76 5.23 -11.35 -3.67
C PRO A 76 4.55 -12.32 -2.71
N ARG A 77 4.74 -13.63 -2.94
CA ARG A 77 4.11 -14.69 -2.14
C ARG A 77 4.66 -14.79 -0.71
N GLN A 78 5.81 -14.19 -0.42
CA GLN A 78 6.47 -14.24 0.88
C GLN A 78 6.66 -12.84 1.47
N SER A 79 5.86 -11.86 1.03
CA SER A 79 5.97 -10.48 1.49
C SER A 79 4.65 -10.00 2.05
N ASP A 80 4.72 -9.22 3.12
CA ASP A 80 3.55 -8.67 3.81
C ASP A 80 3.35 -7.19 3.48
N VAL A 81 4.42 -6.45 3.17
CA VAL A 81 4.34 -5.01 2.87
C VAL A 81 4.85 -4.72 1.47
N LEU A 82 4.03 -4.11 0.62
CA LEU A 82 4.46 -3.58 -0.68
C LEU A 82 4.89 -2.14 -0.53
N ILE A 83 6.16 -1.84 -0.80
CA ILE A 83 6.68 -0.46 -0.75
C ILE A 83 6.86 0.02 -2.20
N CYS A 84 5.97 0.89 -2.66
CA CYS A 84 6.10 1.48 -3.99
C CYS A 84 7.03 2.69 -3.95
N ALA A 85 8.28 2.46 -4.35
CA ALA A 85 9.36 3.43 -4.29
C ALA A 85 9.61 4.09 -5.65
N GLY A 86 8.69 4.96 -6.06
CA GLY A 86 8.83 5.81 -7.24
C GLY A 86 7.56 5.94 -8.09
N ARG A 87 7.72 6.53 -9.28
CA ARG A 87 6.62 6.73 -10.23
C ARG A 87 6.17 5.40 -10.86
N VAL A 88 4.88 5.27 -11.13
CA VAL A 88 4.33 4.08 -11.81
C VAL A 88 3.88 4.47 -13.22
N PRO A 89 4.60 4.06 -14.29
CA PRO A 89 4.12 4.24 -15.64
C PRO A 89 2.90 3.35 -15.92
N PHE A 90 2.01 3.77 -16.82
CA PHE A 90 0.83 2.96 -17.20
C PHE A 90 1.21 1.55 -17.70
N LYS A 91 2.37 1.42 -18.35
CA LYS A 91 2.94 0.12 -18.75
C LYS A 91 3.21 -0.84 -17.58
N LEU A 92 3.58 -0.32 -16.40
CA LEU A 92 3.86 -1.12 -15.21
C LEU A 92 2.64 -1.30 -14.30
N ALA A 93 1.58 -0.51 -14.48
CA ALA A 93 0.35 -0.61 -13.71
C ALA A 93 -0.25 -2.03 -13.64
N PRO A 94 -0.40 -2.80 -14.74
CA PRO A 94 -0.95 -4.15 -14.66
C PRO A 94 -0.01 -5.14 -13.94
N VAL A 95 1.30 -4.94 -14.02
CA VAL A 95 2.30 -5.75 -13.31
C VAL A 95 2.22 -5.51 -11.81
N LEU A 96 2.13 -4.24 -11.40
CA LEU A 96 1.98 -3.84 -10.01
C LEU A 96 0.70 -4.43 -9.39
N ARG A 97 -0.42 -4.34 -10.11
CA ARG A 97 -1.68 -4.95 -9.71
C ARG A 97 -1.55 -6.46 -9.51
N ARG A 98 -0.92 -7.15 -10.47
CA ARG A 98 -0.70 -8.61 -10.38
C ARG A 98 0.17 -8.98 -9.18
N ILE A 99 1.21 -8.21 -8.90
CA ILE A 99 2.06 -8.39 -7.71
C ILE A 99 1.21 -8.30 -6.45
N TYR A 100 0.40 -7.24 -6.32
CA TYR A 100 -0.46 -7.04 -5.15
C TYR A 100 -1.51 -8.15 -4.97
N GLN A 101 -2.07 -8.67 -6.08
CA GLN A 101 -2.98 -9.81 -6.07
C GLN A 101 -2.30 -11.12 -5.67
N GLN A 102 -1.00 -11.27 -5.92
CA GLN A 102 -0.24 -12.47 -5.55
C GLN A 102 0.24 -12.47 -4.09
N MET A 103 0.15 -11.33 -3.40
CA MET A 103 0.48 -11.22 -1.98
C MET A 103 -0.63 -11.82 -1.11
N HIS A 104 -0.23 -12.58 -0.10
CA HIS A 104 -1.15 -13.20 0.86
C HIS A 104 -1.68 -12.15 1.84
N GLN A 105 -2.87 -12.40 2.37
CA GLN A 105 -3.48 -11.57 3.40
C GLN A 105 -2.95 -12.00 4.79
N PRO A 106 -2.62 -11.08 5.72
CA PRO A 106 -2.72 -9.61 5.67
C PRO A 106 -1.58 -8.95 4.88
N LYS A 107 -1.92 -7.98 4.03
CA LYS A 107 -0.95 -7.20 3.25
C LYS A 107 -1.18 -5.70 3.41
N TRP A 108 -0.09 -4.94 3.40
CA TRP A 108 -0.12 -3.50 3.48
C TRP A 108 0.66 -2.84 2.35
N VAL A 109 0.31 -1.61 2.01
CA VAL A 109 0.95 -0.84 0.93
C VAL A 109 1.43 0.50 1.46
N ILE A 110 2.72 0.78 1.24
CA ILE A 110 3.33 2.09 1.50
C ILE A 110 3.60 2.78 0.16
N SER A 111 3.02 3.96 -0.03
CA SER A 111 3.36 4.85 -1.12
C SER A 111 4.57 5.71 -0.72
N MET A 112 5.71 5.50 -1.36
CA MET A 112 6.94 6.22 -1.08
C MET A 112 7.23 7.28 -2.15
N GLY A 113 7.09 8.54 -1.73
CA GLY A 113 7.42 9.72 -2.51
C GLY A 113 6.24 10.30 -3.30
N ALA A 114 6.39 11.56 -3.70
CA ALA A 114 5.33 12.36 -4.36
C ALA A 114 4.87 11.73 -5.68
N CYS A 115 5.77 11.06 -6.39
CA CYS A 115 5.44 10.39 -7.64
C CYS A 115 4.50 9.19 -7.45
N ALA A 116 4.67 8.43 -6.37
CA ALA A 116 3.80 7.30 -6.05
C ALA A 116 2.45 7.79 -5.51
N SER A 117 2.46 8.84 -4.68
CA SER A 117 1.24 9.35 -4.04
C SER A 117 0.33 10.12 -4.99
N SER A 118 0.86 11.00 -5.84
CA SER A 118 0.03 11.92 -6.63
C SER A 118 0.52 12.12 -8.06
N GLY A 119 1.42 11.26 -8.58
CA GLY A 119 2.15 11.51 -9.84
C GLY A 119 3.31 12.51 -9.71
N GLY A 120 3.30 13.34 -8.67
CA GLY A 120 4.40 14.23 -8.29
C GLY A 120 4.71 15.28 -9.37
N MET A 121 5.98 15.36 -9.78
CA MET A 121 6.40 16.24 -10.88
C MET A 121 5.98 15.71 -12.27
N PHE A 122 5.50 14.47 -12.37
CA PHE A 122 5.20 13.81 -13.64
C PHE A 122 3.71 13.78 -13.95
N ASP A 123 3.10 14.96 -14.06
CA ASP A 123 1.76 15.11 -14.64
C ASP A 123 1.84 14.94 -16.16
N SER A 124 1.93 13.68 -16.60
CA SER A 124 2.18 13.31 -17.99
C SER A 124 1.39 12.06 -18.36
N TYR A 125 1.07 11.93 -19.65
CA TYR A 125 0.27 10.83 -20.19
C TYR A 125 0.86 9.43 -19.94
N ALA A 126 2.16 9.34 -19.62
CA ALA A 126 2.84 8.06 -19.46
C ALA A 126 2.80 7.52 -18.02
N VAL A 127 2.41 8.34 -17.03
CA VAL A 127 2.51 8.03 -15.59
C VAL A 127 1.13 8.07 -14.94
N ALA A 128 0.83 7.08 -14.11
CA ALA A 128 -0.37 7.04 -13.29
C ALA A 128 -0.32 8.17 -12.25
N GLN A 129 -1.41 8.95 -12.14
CA GLN A 129 -1.54 10.07 -11.22
C GLN A 129 -1.92 9.57 -9.82
N GLY A 130 -0.99 8.85 -9.19
CA GLY A 130 -1.17 8.19 -7.91
C GLY A 130 -1.35 6.68 -8.04
N ILE A 131 -0.74 5.95 -7.11
CA ILE A 131 -0.83 4.49 -7.03
C ILE A 131 -2.21 4.03 -6.53
N ASP A 132 -2.91 4.90 -5.80
CA ASP A 132 -4.24 4.68 -5.23
C ASP A 132 -5.31 4.39 -6.29
N THR A 133 -5.02 4.82 -7.53
CA THR A 133 -5.85 4.54 -8.70
C THR A 133 -5.87 3.05 -9.09
N ILE A 134 -4.86 2.29 -8.66
CA ILE A 134 -4.62 0.88 -9.05
C ILE A 134 -4.77 -0.07 -7.84
N ILE A 135 -4.17 0.28 -6.70
CA ILE A 135 -4.16 -0.54 -5.48
C ILE A 135 -4.45 0.34 -4.25
N PRO A 136 -5.07 -0.18 -3.19
CA PRO A 136 -5.29 0.59 -1.97
C PRO A 136 -3.96 0.86 -1.26
N VAL A 137 -3.81 2.06 -0.68
CA VAL A 137 -2.64 2.47 0.09
C VAL A 137 -2.97 2.68 1.56
N ASP A 138 -2.09 2.19 2.43
CA ASP A 138 -2.23 2.32 3.88
C ASP A 138 -1.53 3.56 4.44
N VAL A 139 -0.33 3.84 3.95
CA VAL A 139 0.52 4.93 4.44
C VAL A 139 1.20 5.65 3.27
N TYR A 140 1.14 6.98 3.29
CA TYR A 140 1.83 7.84 2.33
C TYR A 140 3.06 8.47 2.99
N VAL A 141 4.22 8.34 2.36
CA VAL A 141 5.47 8.98 2.78
C VAL A 141 5.77 10.14 1.84
N PRO A 142 5.63 11.40 2.28
CA PRO A 142 5.88 12.55 1.43
C PRO A 142 7.39 12.79 1.20
N GLY A 143 7.76 13.13 -0.04
CA GLY A 143 9.13 13.51 -0.42
C GLY A 143 9.46 13.26 -1.89
N CYS A 144 10.58 13.78 -2.40
CA CYS A 144 11.00 13.56 -3.79
C CYS A 144 12.54 13.60 -3.97
N PRO A 145 13.29 12.57 -3.49
CA PRO A 145 12.85 11.43 -2.70
C PRO A 145 12.69 11.77 -1.20
N PRO A 146 11.86 11.04 -0.45
CA PRO A 146 11.75 11.22 1.00
C PRO A 146 13.03 10.78 1.69
N ARG A 147 13.55 11.58 2.63
CA ARG A 147 14.74 11.20 3.41
C ARG A 147 14.57 9.84 4.10
N PRO A 148 15.65 9.08 4.37
CA PRO A 148 15.55 7.73 4.92
C PRO A 148 14.84 7.73 6.28
N GLU A 149 15.04 8.78 7.09
CA GLU A 149 14.33 8.97 8.35
C GLU A 149 12.82 9.12 8.16
N GLY A 150 12.40 9.77 7.07
CA GLY A 150 10.99 9.93 6.71
C GLY A 150 10.34 8.60 6.32
N LEU A 151 11.07 7.72 5.62
CA LEU A 151 10.59 6.37 5.32
C LEU A 151 10.46 5.53 6.59
N ILE A 152 11.45 5.57 7.48
CA ILE A 152 11.39 4.88 8.79
C ILE A 152 10.18 5.36 9.59
N TYR A 153 9.91 6.66 9.60
CA TYR A 153 8.72 7.20 10.24
C TYR A 153 7.42 6.64 9.65
N GLY A 154 7.34 6.54 8.32
CA GLY A 154 6.21 5.89 7.63
C GLY A 154 6.02 4.43 8.04
N ILE A 155 7.12 3.67 8.16
CA ILE A 155 7.11 2.28 8.63
C ILE A 155 6.65 2.20 10.09
N MET A 156 7.12 3.08 10.97
CA MET A 156 6.66 3.14 12.36
C MET A 156 5.17 3.51 12.46
N MET A 157 4.67 4.37 11.56
CA MET A 157 3.24 4.67 11.46
C MET A 157 2.44 3.43 11.03
N LEU A 158 2.96 2.67 10.06
CA LEU A 158 2.35 1.40 9.66
C LEU A 158 2.34 0.40 10.82
N GLN A 159 3.44 0.24 11.55
CA GLN A 159 3.50 -0.63 12.73
C GLN A 159 2.46 -0.25 13.79
N LYS A 160 2.25 1.05 14.03
CA LYS A 160 1.20 1.54 14.92
C LYS A 160 -0.20 1.20 14.41
N LYS A 161 -0.43 1.30 13.09
CA LYS A 161 -1.69 0.89 12.45
C LYS A 161 -1.94 -0.61 12.67
N VAL A 162 -0.94 -1.46 12.39
CA VAL A 162 -1.01 -2.91 12.59
C VAL A 162 -1.27 -3.28 14.06
N MET A 163 -0.67 -2.56 15.01
CA MET A 163 -0.92 -2.80 16.44
C MET A 163 -2.37 -2.53 16.87
N GLN A 164 -3.10 -1.67 16.15
CA GLN A 164 -4.48 -1.30 16.48
C GLN A 164 -5.53 -2.20 15.81
N GLU A 165 -5.12 -3.09 14.91
CA GLU A 165 -6.01 -4.02 14.23
C GLU A 165 -6.64 -5.02 15.21
N ARG A 166 -7.87 -5.46 14.95
CA ARG A 166 -8.54 -6.49 15.75
C ARG A 166 -8.73 -7.74 14.92
N MET A 167 -8.50 -8.91 15.50
CA MET A 167 -8.69 -10.17 14.76
C MET A 167 -10.14 -10.46 14.45
N SER A 168 -11.07 -9.90 15.23
CA SER A 168 -12.51 -9.94 14.99
C SER A 168 -12.94 -9.11 13.78
N ASN A 169 -12.07 -8.24 13.24
CA ASN A 169 -12.38 -7.47 12.06
C ASN A 169 -12.18 -8.30 10.79
N GLU A 170 -13.29 -8.78 10.21
CA GLU A 170 -13.32 -9.56 8.98
C GLU A 170 -12.74 -8.80 7.78
N SER A 171 -12.79 -7.47 7.82
CA SER A 171 -12.25 -6.59 6.78
C SER A 171 -10.75 -6.80 6.55
N LEU A 172 -10.00 -7.28 7.55
CA LEU A 172 -8.57 -7.62 7.38
C LEU A 172 -8.34 -8.88 6.55
N ARG A 173 -9.39 -9.63 6.19
CA ARG A 173 -9.32 -10.84 5.36
C ARG A 173 -9.83 -10.60 3.95
N ASP A 174 -10.53 -9.50 3.73
CA ASP A 174 -11.10 -9.14 2.43
C ASP A 174 -10.04 -8.51 1.53
N GLU A 175 -10.09 -8.86 0.24
CA GLU A 175 -9.30 -8.19 -0.77
C GLU A 175 -9.88 -6.81 -1.05
N PHE A 176 -9.31 -5.77 -0.44
CA PHE A 176 -9.65 -4.41 -0.81
C PHE A 176 -9.15 -4.13 -2.22
N MET A 177 -10.09 -3.98 -3.15
CA MET A 177 -9.82 -3.26 -4.39
C MET A 177 -9.83 -1.76 -4.09
N ALA A 178 -9.09 -0.97 -4.86
CA ALA A 178 -9.25 0.49 -4.81
C ALA A 178 -10.75 0.83 -5.03
N ASP A 179 -11.29 1.76 -4.22
CA ASP A 179 -12.73 2.02 -4.17
C ASP A 179 -13.26 2.39 -5.57
N PRO A 180 -14.14 1.57 -6.17
CA PRO A 180 -14.64 1.79 -7.52
C PRO A 180 -15.53 3.03 -7.63
N THR A 181 -15.98 3.59 -6.50
CA THR A 181 -16.78 4.83 -6.44
C THR A 181 -15.91 6.07 -6.49
N SER A 182 -14.61 5.94 -6.22
CA SER A 182 -13.68 7.06 -6.22
C SER A 182 -13.42 7.56 -7.65
N GLN A 183 -13.40 8.88 -7.83
CA GLN A 183 -13.13 9.51 -9.13
C GLN A 183 -11.73 9.17 -9.69
N LEU A 184 -10.82 8.75 -8.82
CA LEU A 184 -9.43 8.41 -9.14
C LEU A 184 -9.28 6.93 -9.54
N TYR A 185 -10.29 6.07 -9.32
CA TYR A 185 -10.21 4.66 -9.66
C TYR A 185 -10.14 4.43 -11.17
N ILE A 186 -9.16 3.63 -11.62
CA ILE A 186 -9.07 3.19 -13.01
C ILE A 186 -9.44 1.70 -13.06
N PRO A 187 -10.50 1.32 -13.79
CA PRO A 187 -10.90 -0.08 -13.85
C PRO A 187 -9.81 -0.94 -14.51
N PRO A 188 -9.67 -2.22 -14.11
CA PRO A 188 -8.68 -3.15 -14.64
C PRO A 188 -8.60 -3.16 -16.17
N SER A 189 -9.75 -3.27 -16.84
CA SER A 189 -9.82 -3.33 -18.30
C SER A 189 -9.24 -2.08 -18.95
N ARG A 190 -9.48 -0.91 -18.36
CA ARG A 190 -8.93 0.36 -18.83
C ARG A 190 -7.44 0.47 -18.58
N ILE A 191 -6.92 -0.09 -17.48
CA ILE A 191 -5.47 -0.16 -17.24
C ILE A 191 -4.81 -1.01 -18.32
N ASP A 192 -5.40 -2.17 -18.63
CA ASP A 192 -4.90 -3.07 -19.66
C ASP A 192 -4.91 -2.36 -21.02
N GLU A 193 -6.04 -1.76 -21.43
CA GLU A 193 -6.16 -0.94 -22.66
C GLU A 193 -5.14 0.21 -22.72
N LEU A 194 -4.95 0.95 -21.63
CA LEU A 194 -3.96 2.04 -21.56
C LEU A 194 -2.52 1.52 -21.65
N SER A 195 -2.28 0.29 -21.20
CA SER A 195 -0.96 -0.34 -21.22
C SER A 195 -0.62 -1.02 -22.54
N GLU A 196 -1.63 -1.48 -23.29
CA GLU A 196 -1.51 -2.13 -24.60
C GLU A 196 -0.63 -1.38 -25.61
N PRO A 197 -0.82 -0.06 -25.86
CA PRO A 197 0.00 0.67 -26.83
C PRO A 197 1.48 0.73 -26.45
N PHE A 198 1.81 0.57 -25.16
CA PHE A 198 3.20 0.54 -24.70
C PHE A 198 3.83 -0.86 -24.78
N GLY A 199 3.05 -1.88 -25.16
CA GLY A 199 3.48 -3.26 -25.35
C GLY A 199 3.81 -3.97 -24.04
N ASN A 200 3.07 -5.01 -23.68
CA ASN A 200 3.45 -5.93 -22.60
C ASN A 200 4.45 -6.96 -23.15
N SER A 201 5.53 -7.28 -22.43
CA SER A 201 6.64 -8.09 -22.98
C SER A 201 6.22 -9.49 -23.45
N VAL A 202 5.09 -9.99 -22.94
CA VAL A 202 4.47 -11.26 -23.35
C VAL A 202 3.92 -11.27 -24.80
N HIS A 203 3.79 -10.10 -25.44
CA HIS A 203 3.35 -9.96 -26.83
C HIS A 203 4.37 -9.24 -27.73
N GLN A 204 5.60 -9.01 -27.26
CA GLN A 204 6.58 -8.17 -27.95
C GLN A 204 7.24 -8.81 -29.20
N THR A 205 6.73 -9.96 -29.66
CA THR A 205 7.12 -10.63 -30.92
C THR A 205 6.02 -10.74 -31.97
N ARG A 206 4.86 -10.09 -31.83
CA ARG A 206 4.06 -9.80 -33.02
C ARG A 206 4.54 -8.50 -33.64
N SER A 207 5.60 -8.63 -34.45
CA SER A 207 5.63 -7.99 -35.75
C SER A 207 4.20 -8.04 -36.30
N ALA A 208 3.61 -6.88 -36.55
CA ALA A 208 2.28 -6.78 -37.12
C ALA A 208 2.14 -7.72 -38.34
N PRO A 209 0.98 -8.38 -38.55
CA PRO A 209 0.57 -8.64 -39.92
C PRO A 209 0.29 -7.30 -40.64
#